data_AF-X1SFC1-F1
#
_entry.id   AF-X1SFC1-F1
#
_cell.length_a   1.000
_cell.length_b   1.000
_cell.length_c   1.000
_cell.angle_alpha   90.00
_cell.angle_beta   90.00
_cell.angle_gamma   90.00
#
_symmetry.space_group_name_H-M   'P 1'
#
loop_
_entity.id
_entity.type
_entity.pdbx_description
1 polymer ?
#
loop_
_entity_poly.entity_id
_entity_poly.type
_entity_poly.pdbx_seq_one_letter_code
_entity_poly.pdbx_strand_id
1 'polypeptide(L)'
;PFRLSAPQSDIIIGVGHGGQDVFTGQNEAVILEAGQYSPREVRGKVIKLLSCQCGVILGPNLVKNGAACVLAYVDDYVWVVDADLASTPWSDEMAATSLMPVIDGLNALLDGKTAREALNIELEGYSRNAGIEEDELVKACLEFNRDNAILEGAGGAKVRARASLALPFKLIPPPPLL
;
A
#
# COMPACT_ATOMS: atom_id res chain seq x y z
N PRO A 1 -2.95 23.20 -9.01
CA PRO A 1 -3.48 22.01 -8.31
C PRO A 1 -2.77 20.77 -8.86
N PHE A 2 -2.41 19.82 -7.98
CA PHE A 2 -1.91 18.52 -8.42
C PHE A 2 -3.01 17.79 -9.20
N ARG A 3 -2.64 17.07 -10.26
CA ARG A 3 -3.58 16.26 -11.04
C ARG A 3 -2.92 14.93 -11.36
N LEU A 4 -3.47 13.85 -10.79
CA LEU A 4 -3.05 12.51 -11.14
C LEU A 4 -3.33 12.24 -12.63
N SER A 5 -2.29 11.82 -13.36
CA SER A 5 -2.38 11.42 -14.76
C SER A 5 -1.37 10.31 -15.05
N ALA A 6 -1.82 9.06 -15.02
CA ALA A 6 -1.01 7.89 -15.34
C ALA A 6 -1.85 6.81 -16.06
N PRO A 7 -2.52 7.11 -17.17
CA PRO A 7 -3.47 6.19 -17.81
C PRO A 7 -2.82 4.91 -18.32
N GLN A 8 -1.50 4.89 -18.52
CA GLN A 8 -0.76 3.73 -19.00
C GLN A 8 -0.29 2.78 -17.89
N SER A 9 -0.34 3.21 -16.62
CA SER A 9 -0.02 2.32 -15.49
C SER A 9 -1.13 1.27 -15.32
N ASP A 10 -0.80 0.08 -14.85
CA ASP A 10 -1.79 -0.91 -14.38
C ASP A 10 -1.90 -0.93 -12.85
N ILE A 11 -1.11 -0.10 -12.16
CA ILE A 11 -1.04 -0.03 -10.70
C ILE A 11 -1.06 1.41 -10.17
N ILE A 12 -1.62 1.60 -8.98
CA ILE A 12 -1.39 2.76 -8.12
C ILE A 12 -0.96 2.23 -6.75
N ILE A 13 0.19 2.69 -6.26
CA ILE A 13 0.64 2.45 -4.87
C ILE A 13 0.70 3.82 -4.20
N GLY A 14 -0.07 4.00 -3.14
CA GLY A 14 -0.12 5.24 -2.36
C GLY A 14 0.25 4.99 -0.91
N VAL A 15 1.09 5.86 -0.35
CA VAL A 15 1.40 5.95 1.08
C VAL A 15 1.18 7.40 1.49
N GLY A 16 0.38 7.62 2.52
CA GLY A 16 0.03 8.97 2.97
C GLY A 16 -1.19 8.99 3.87
N HIS A 17 -1.65 10.18 4.22
CA HIS A 17 -2.85 10.36 5.02
C HIS A 17 -4.11 10.13 4.18
N GLY A 18 -5.18 9.75 4.86
CA GLY A 18 -6.46 9.49 4.24
C GLY A 18 -7.58 9.59 5.25
N GLY A 19 -8.79 9.56 4.72
CA GLY A 19 -10.02 9.39 5.45
C GLY A 19 -10.93 8.44 4.69
N GLN A 20 -12.19 8.37 5.10
CA GLN A 20 -13.14 7.43 4.49
C GLN A 20 -13.29 7.63 2.98
N ASP A 21 -13.28 8.88 2.51
CA ASP A 21 -13.55 9.28 1.12
C ASP A 21 -12.36 9.92 0.40
N VAL A 22 -11.20 10.07 1.05
CA VAL A 22 -10.06 10.82 0.49
C VAL A 22 -8.72 10.15 0.77
N PHE A 23 -7.83 10.20 -0.22
CA PHE A 23 -6.42 9.88 -0.12
C PHE A 23 -5.59 11.12 -0.47
N THR A 24 -4.63 11.44 0.38
CA THR A 24 -3.79 12.64 0.28
C THR A 24 -2.31 12.28 0.23
N GLY A 25 -1.52 13.19 -0.34
CA GLY A 25 -0.07 13.11 -0.34
C GLY A 25 0.57 14.06 0.66
N GLN A 26 1.75 14.57 0.29
CA GLN A 26 2.48 15.55 1.09
C GLN A 26 1.63 16.78 1.39
N ASN A 27 1.69 17.25 2.64
CA ASN A 27 0.93 18.41 3.14
C ASN A 27 -0.58 18.30 2.91
N GLU A 28 -1.13 17.09 3.01
CA GLU A 28 -2.56 16.80 2.83
C GLU A 28 -3.11 17.21 1.45
N ALA A 29 -2.24 17.33 0.44
CA ALA A 29 -2.67 17.60 -0.92
C ALA A 29 -3.52 16.42 -1.42
N VAL A 30 -4.79 16.68 -1.76
CA VAL A 30 -5.71 15.66 -2.26
C VAL A 30 -5.19 15.05 -3.57
N ILE A 31 -5.11 13.71 -3.60
CA ILE A 31 -4.71 12.92 -4.76
C ILE A 31 -5.91 12.19 -5.37
N LEU A 32 -6.72 11.54 -4.52
CA LEU A 32 -7.97 10.88 -4.89
C LEU A 32 -9.04 11.24 -3.86
N GLU A 33 -10.21 11.64 -4.31
CA GLU A 33 -11.38 11.91 -3.46
C GLU A 33 -12.60 11.29 -4.14
N ALA A 34 -13.47 10.64 -3.36
CA ALA A 34 -14.60 9.86 -3.88
C ALA A 34 -15.48 10.72 -4.81
N GLY A 35 -15.63 10.29 -6.06
CA GLY A 35 -16.37 11.05 -7.08
C GLY A 35 -15.67 12.29 -7.65
N GLN A 36 -14.47 12.66 -7.16
CA GLN A 36 -13.68 13.82 -7.60
C GLN A 36 -12.37 13.41 -8.28
N TYR A 37 -12.43 12.43 -9.18
CA TYR A 37 -11.33 12.05 -10.06
C TYR A 37 -11.85 11.61 -11.43
N SER A 38 -10.98 11.61 -12.44
CA SER A 38 -11.32 11.08 -13.76
C SER A 38 -11.35 9.55 -13.70
N PRO A 39 -12.45 8.86 -14.06
CA PRO A 39 -12.49 7.39 -14.08
C PRO A 39 -11.42 6.76 -14.99
N ARG A 40 -10.93 7.50 -15.98
CA ARG A 40 -9.80 7.07 -16.84
C ARG A 40 -8.52 6.83 -16.04
N GLU A 41 -8.33 7.51 -14.92
CA GLU A 41 -7.13 7.39 -14.08
C GLU A 41 -7.14 6.16 -13.18
N VAL A 42 -8.26 5.47 -13.03
CA VAL A 42 -8.36 4.29 -12.15
C VAL A 42 -8.76 3.03 -12.91
N ARG A 43 -9.33 3.19 -14.11
CA ARG A 43 -9.85 2.09 -14.91
C ARG A 43 -8.83 0.99 -15.15
N GLY A 44 -9.18 -0.24 -14.76
CA GLY A 44 -8.41 -1.46 -14.91
C GLY A 44 -7.23 -1.60 -13.96
N LYS A 45 -7.00 -0.65 -13.04
CA LYS A 45 -5.82 -0.67 -12.17
C LYS A 45 -6.03 -1.50 -10.92
N VAL A 46 -4.95 -2.13 -10.45
CA VAL A 46 -4.82 -2.61 -9.07
C VAL A 46 -4.34 -1.44 -8.22
N ILE A 47 -5.06 -1.11 -7.16
CA ILE A 47 -4.73 0.03 -6.31
C ILE A 47 -4.40 -0.47 -4.91
N LYS A 48 -3.23 -0.13 -4.36
CA LYS A 48 -2.88 -0.34 -2.94
C LYS A 48 -2.72 1.02 -2.27
N LEU A 49 -3.49 1.26 -1.22
CA LEU A 49 -3.37 2.46 -0.38
C LEU A 49 -2.99 2.04 1.04
N LEU A 50 -1.77 2.37 1.44
CA LEU A 50 -1.37 2.36 2.85
C LEU A 50 -1.77 3.70 3.46
N SER A 51 -3.04 3.78 3.85
CA SER A 51 -3.66 5.02 4.30
C SER A 51 -4.93 4.72 5.10
N CYS A 52 -5.17 5.50 6.15
CA CYS A 52 -6.30 5.31 7.07
C CYS A 52 -7.63 5.37 6.32
N GLN A 53 -8.52 4.42 6.64
CA GLN A 53 -9.94 4.41 6.29
C GLN A 53 -10.30 4.48 4.80
N CYS A 54 -9.33 4.48 3.89
CA CYS A 54 -9.58 4.53 2.45
C CYS A 54 -10.39 3.33 1.92
N GLY A 55 -10.50 2.24 2.70
CA GLY A 55 -11.33 1.09 2.39
C GLY A 55 -12.83 1.30 2.61
N VAL A 56 -13.24 2.36 3.32
CA VAL A 56 -14.65 2.56 3.72
C VAL A 56 -15.51 3.11 2.58
N ILE A 57 -15.17 4.28 2.02
CA ILE A 57 -15.94 4.92 0.94
C ILE A 57 -15.11 4.98 -0.35
N LEU A 58 -13.86 5.41 -0.27
CA LEU A 58 -13.00 5.63 -1.42
C LEU A 58 -12.75 4.31 -2.20
N GLY A 59 -12.40 3.22 -1.52
CA GLY A 59 -12.15 1.92 -2.12
C GLY A 59 -13.32 1.40 -2.98
N PRO A 60 -14.53 1.26 -2.41
CA PRO A 60 -15.73 0.90 -3.18
C PRO A 60 -16.03 1.88 -4.32
N ASN A 61 -15.80 3.19 -4.12
CA ASN A 61 -15.98 4.20 -5.18
C ASN A 61 -15.01 4.00 -6.35
N LEU A 62 -13.73 3.68 -6.08
CA LEU A 62 -12.71 3.38 -7.08
C LEU A 62 -13.08 2.15 -7.91
N VAL A 63 -13.51 1.06 -7.26
CA VAL A 63 -13.96 -0.17 -7.94
C VAL A 63 -15.19 0.13 -8.80
N LYS A 64 -16.19 0.84 -8.26
CA LYS A 64 -17.39 1.25 -9.02
C LYS A 64 -17.06 2.07 -10.27
N ASN A 65 -15.98 2.86 -10.21
CA ASN A 65 -15.51 3.69 -11.32
C ASN A 65 -14.49 2.99 -12.24
N GLY A 66 -14.29 1.69 -12.06
CA GLY A 66 -13.61 0.81 -13.01
C GLY A 66 -12.23 0.35 -12.59
N ALA A 67 -11.75 0.63 -11.37
CA ALA A 67 -10.57 -0.05 -10.84
C ALA A 67 -10.79 -1.57 -10.85
N ALA A 68 -9.73 -2.33 -11.12
CA ALA A 68 -9.82 -3.79 -11.11
C ALA A 68 -10.03 -4.32 -9.68
N CYS A 69 -9.24 -3.79 -8.74
CA CYS A 69 -9.43 -3.99 -7.32
C CYS A 69 -8.72 -2.90 -6.51
N VAL A 70 -9.07 -2.80 -5.23
CA VAL A 70 -8.43 -1.93 -4.24
C VAL A 70 -8.05 -2.74 -3.01
N LEU A 71 -6.80 -2.61 -2.58
CA LEU A 71 -6.29 -3.06 -1.29
C LEU A 71 -6.13 -1.82 -0.40
N ALA A 72 -6.82 -1.78 0.73
CA ALA A 72 -6.84 -0.62 1.63
C ALA A 72 -7.18 -1.07 3.07
N TYR A 73 -7.40 -0.10 3.96
CA TYR A 73 -7.79 -0.34 5.35
C TYR A 73 -9.15 0.31 5.62
N VAL A 74 -10.04 -0.41 6.32
CA VAL A 74 -11.35 0.13 6.73
C VAL A 74 -11.31 0.93 8.03
N ASP A 75 -10.17 0.89 8.73
CA ASP A 75 -9.90 1.70 9.91
C ASP A 75 -8.53 2.37 9.78
N ASP A 76 -8.06 3.02 10.84
CA ASP A 76 -6.72 3.59 10.90
C ASP A 76 -5.65 2.53 10.66
N TYR A 77 -4.56 2.92 9.99
CA TYR A 77 -3.36 2.10 9.92
C TYR A 77 -2.41 2.55 11.03
N VAL A 78 -2.09 1.67 11.97
CA VAL A 78 -1.34 2.02 13.19
C VAL A 78 -0.04 1.25 13.28
N TRP A 79 1.02 1.89 13.74
CA TRP A 79 2.30 1.21 14.01
C TRP A 79 3.05 1.95 15.11
N VAL A 80 3.93 1.24 15.79
CA VAL A 80 4.82 1.82 16.79
C VAL A 80 6.15 2.13 16.11
N VAL A 81 6.72 3.29 16.44
CA VAL A 81 7.95 3.82 15.85
C VAL A 81 8.84 4.34 16.98
N ASP A 82 10.14 4.13 16.86
CA ASP A 82 11.12 4.77 17.73
C ASP A 82 11.31 6.22 17.28
N ALA A 83 10.94 7.17 18.16
CA ALA A 83 11.03 8.59 17.87
C ALA A 83 12.48 9.04 17.60
N ASP A 84 13.47 8.37 18.18
CA ASP A 84 14.90 8.68 17.96
C ASP A 84 15.36 8.28 16.55
N LEU A 85 14.63 7.36 15.90
CA LEU A 85 14.90 6.88 14.54
C LEU A 85 14.10 7.63 13.46
N ALA A 86 13.37 8.70 13.82
CA ALA A 86 12.58 9.47 12.86
C ALA A 86 13.38 10.00 11.64
N SER A 87 14.67 10.28 11.81
CA SER A 87 15.57 10.71 10.72
C SER A 87 16.21 9.55 9.94
N THR A 88 16.11 8.33 10.47
CA THR A 88 16.63 7.09 9.88
C THR A 88 15.60 5.96 9.97
N PRO A 89 14.40 6.12 9.39
CA PRO A 89 13.28 5.19 9.59
C PRO A 89 13.54 3.79 9.03
N TRP A 90 14.51 3.63 8.13
CA TRP A 90 14.93 2.32 7.62
C TRP A 90 15.68 1.47 8.66
N SER A 91 16.12 2.07 9.77
CA SER A 91 16.81 1.41 10.87
C SER A 91 15.85 0.95 11.97
N ASP A 92 14.56 1.29 11.88
CA ASP A 92 13.58 1.02 12.92
C ASP A 92 13.00 -0.39 12.78
N GLU A 93 13.57 -1.32 13.56
CA GLU A 93 13.14 -2.72 13.60
C GLU A 93 11.73 -2.88 14.17
N MET A 94 11.30 -1.98 15.06
CA MET A 94 9.96 -2.01 15.66
C MET A 94 8.91 -1.60 14.62
N ALA A 95 9.11 -0.50 13.90
CA ALA A 95 8.22 -0.10 12.80
C ALA A 95 8.23 -1.14 11.66
N ALA A 96 9.37 -1.78 11.41
CA ALA A 96 9.50 -2.84 10.41
C ALA A 96 8.55 -4.02 10.67
N THR A 97 8.22 -4.34 11.93
CA THR A 97 7.26 -5.41 12.25
C THR A 97 5.89 -5.18 11.57
N SER A 98 5.46 -3.93 11.46
CA SER A 98 4.19 -3.56 10.83
C SER A 98 4.36 -3.26 9.34
N LEU A 99 5.44 -2.60 8.94
CA LEU A 99 5.62 -2.11 7.57
C LEU A 99 6.10 -3.21 6.60
N MET A 100 6.93 -4.14 7.04
CA MET A 100 7.49 -5.18 6.17
C MET A 100 6.43 -6.14 5.59
N PRO A 101 5.38 -6.57 6.33
CA PRO A 101 4.26 -7.29 5.73
C PRO A 101 3.62 -6.60 4.51
N VAL A 102 3.47 -5.27 4.55
CA VAL A 102 2.95 -4.47 3.43
C VAL A 102 3.90 -4.54 2.23
N ILE A 103 5.21 -4.41 2.51
CA ILE A 103 6.26 -4.49 1.49
C ILE A 103 6.31 -5.88 0.84
N ASP A 104 6.16 -6.95 1.62
CA ASP A 104 6.12 -8.33 1.13
C ASP A 104 4.92 -8.55 0.20
N GLY A 105 3.72 -8.09 0.60
CA GLY A 105 2.52 -8.14 -0.24
C GLY A 105 2.67 -7.32 -1.54
N LEU A 106 3.24 -6.12 -1.45
CA LEU A 106 3.52 -5.28 -2.63
C LEU A 106 4.53 -5.93 -3.58
N ASN A 107 5.63 -6.48 -3.07
CA ASN A 107 6.61 -7.18 -3.90
C ASN A 107 5.99 -8.41 -4.57
N ALA A 108 5.18 -9.18 -3.83
CA ALA A 108 4.41 -10.29 -4.35
C ALA A 108 3.52 -9.88 -5.55
N LEU A 109 2.78 -8.78 -5.42
CA LEU A 109 1.97 -8.23 -6.49
C LEU A 109 2.82 -7.84 -7.71
N LEU A 110 3.91 -7.11 -7.49
CA LEU A 110 4.84 -6.68 -8.54
C LEU A 110 5.58 -7.84 -9.22
N ASP A 111 5.68 -9.00 -8.56
CA ASP A 111 6.22 -10.25 -9.09
C ASP A 111 5.16 -11.09 -9.84
N GLY A 112 3.94 -10.58 -10.00
CA GLY A 112 2.89 -11.18 -10.83
C GLY A 112 1.92 -12.12 -10.09
N LYS A 113 1.94 -12.12 -8.75
CA LYS A 113 0.86 -12.72 -7.96
C LYS A 113 -0.43 -11.92 -8.14
N THR A 114 -1.56 -12.57 -7.89
CA THR A 114 -2.87 -11.92 -7.84
C THR A 114 -2.98 -10.97 -6.65
N ALA A 115 -3.89 -10.02 -6.72
CA ALA A 115 -4.20 -9.11 -5.63
C ALA A 115 -4.60 -9.86 -4.35
N ARG A 116 -5.35 -10.98 -4.45
CA ARG A 116 -5.69 -11.81 -3.30
C ARG A 116 -4.47 -12.52 -2.70
N GLU A 117 -3.60 -13.10 -3.54
CA GLU A 117 -2.37 -13.72 -3.05
C GLU A 117 -1.44 -12.70 -2.38
N ALA A 118 -1.32 -11.50 -2.94
CA ALA A 118 -0.55 -10.41 -2.37
C ALA A 118 -1.09 -9.98 -0.99
N LEU A 119 -2.41 -9.79 -0.87
CA LEU A 119 -3.03 -9.48 0.43
C LEU A 119 -2.81 -10.62 1.43
N ASN A 120 -2.98 -11.88 1.02
CA ASN A 120 -2.79 -13.01 1.93
C ASN A 120 -1.36 -13.05 2.49
N ILE A 121 -0.34 -12.77 1.66
CA ILE A 121 1.06 -12.70 2.11
C ILE A 121 1.26 -11.60 3.16
N GLU A 122 0.62 -10.46 2.98
CA GLU A 122 0.63 -9.36 3.94
C GLU A 122 -0.05 -9.77 5.27
N LEU A 123 -1.25 -10.38 5.21
CA LEU A 123 -1.98 -10.86 6.39
C LEU A 123 -1.24 -11.97 7.15
N GLU A 124 -0.58 -12.87 6.42
CA GLU A 124 0.30 -13.90 6.98
C GLU A 124 1.54 -13.26 7.62
N GLY A 125 2.06 -12.19 7.05
CA GLY A 125 3.14 -11.38 7.63
C GLY A 125 2.75 -10.79 8.98
N TYR A 126 1.60 -10.13 9.07
CA TYR A 126 1.09 -9.64 10.35
C TYR A 126 0.89 -10.76 11.36
N SER A 127 0.26 -11.86 10.95
CA SER A 127 -0.02 -12.99 11.85
C SER A 127 1.25 -13.64 12.37
N ARG A 128 2.28 -13.78 11.53
CA ARG A 128 3.59 -14.31 11.91
C ARG A 128 4.28 -13.41 12.91
N ASN A 129 4.29 -12.09 12.66
CA ASN A 129 4.95 -11.12 13.53
C ASN A 129 4.23 -11.03 14.89
N ALA A 130 2.88 -10.96 14.89
CA ALA A 130 2.08 -10.95 16.11
C ALA A 130 2.23 -12.24 16.94
N GLY A 131 2.51 -13.38 16.30
CA GLY A 131 2.69 -14.66 16.98
C GLY A 131 4.01 -14.79 17.74
N ILE A 132 5.00 -13.93 17.48
CA ILE A 132 6.30 -13.93 18.15
C ILE A 132 6.57 -12.64 18.94
N GLU A 133 5.73 -11.62 18.78
CA GLU A 133 5.86 -10.34 19.48
C GLU A 133 5.51 -10.48 20.96
N GLU A 134 6.39 -9.96 21.83
CA GLU A 134 6.23 -9.97 23.28
C GLU A 134 5.62 -8.66 23.80
N ASP A 135 5.81 -7.56 23.07
CA ASP A 135 5.18 -6.28 23.41
C ASP A 135 3.69 -6.29 23.00
N GLU A 136 2.81 -6.27 23.99
CA GLU A 136 1.35 -6.36 23.77
C GLU A 136 0.78 -5.17 22.99
N LEU A 137 1.41 -3.98 23.04
CA LEU A 137 0.96 -2.84 22.22
C LEU A 137 1.31 -3.07 20.74
N VAL A 138 2.56 -3.47 20.46
CA VAL A 138 2.99 -3.77 19.08
C VAL A 138 2.15 -4.91 18.51
N LYS A 139 1.94 -5.97 19.28
CA LYS A 139 1.09 -7.10 18.91
C LYS A 139 -0.35 -6.67 18.59
N ALA A 140 -0.96 -5.84 19.45
CA ALA A 140 -2.30 -5.33 19.20
C ALA A 140 -2.38 -4.49 17.91
N CYS A 141 -1.37 -3.66 17.63
CA CYS A 141 -1.28 -2.93 16.36
C CYS A 141 -1.21 -3.86 15.14
N LEU A 142 -0.43 -4.93 15.21
CA LEU A 142 -0.31 -5.92 14.12
C LEU A 142 -1.64 -6.64 13.85
N GLU A 143 -2.32 -7.10 14.90
CA GLU A 143 -3.63 -7.75 14.80
C GLU A 143 -4.70 -6.79 14.29
N PHE A 144 -4.68 -5.55 14.77
CA PHE A 144 -5.60 -4.50 14.32
C PHE A 144 -5.43 -4.19 12.83
N ASN A 145 -4.20 -4.00 12.35
CA ASN A 145 -3.94 -3.75 10.92
C ASN A 145 -4.36 -4.94 10.06
N ARG A 146 -4.07 -6.18 10.51
CA ARG A 146 -4.48 -7.41 9.82
C ARG A 146 -5.98 -7.48 9.65
N ASP A 147 -6.73 -7.24 10.73
CA ASP A 147 -8.18 -7.43 10.76
C ASP A 147 -8.93 -6.32 10.00
N ASN A 148 -8.29 -5.15 9.81
CA ASN A 148 -8.84 -4.02 9.07
C ASN A 148 -8.36 -3.91 7.62
N ALA A 149 -7.41 -4.75 7.18
CA ALA A 149 -6.97 -4.79 5.79
C ALA A 149 -8.00 -5.51 4.91
N ILE A 150 -8.35 -4.89 3.78
CA ILE A 150 -9.40 -5.37 2.87
C ILE A 150 -8.92 -5.48 1.43
N LEU A 151 -9.65 -6.29 0.66
CA LEU A 151 -9.59 -6.30 -0.80
C LEU A 151 -11.01 -6.16 -1.35
N GLU A 152 -11.23 -5.08 -2.09
CA GLU A 152 -12.46 -4.81 -2.83
C GLU A 152 -12.25 -5.04 -4.32
N GLY A 153 -13.26 -5.60 -5.00
CA GLY A 153 -13.21 -5.91 -6.43
C GLY A 153 -12.59 -7.26 -6.77
N ALA A 154 -11.96 -7.37 -7.93
CA ALA A 154 -11.51 -8.64 -8.49
C ALA A 154 -10.21 -9.14 -7.83
N GLY A 155 -10.33 -10.07 -6.88
CA GLY A 155 -9.16 -10.67 -6.20
C GLY A 155 -8.15 -11.37 -7.13
N GLY A 156 -8.60 -11.83 -8.31
CA GLY A 156 -7.73 -12.40 -9.33
C GLY A 156 -6.99 -11.39 -10.21
N ALA A 157 -7.20 -10.09 -10.01
CA ALA A 157 -6.50 -9.04 -10.75
C ALA A 157 -4.98 -9.12 -10.52
N LYS A 158 -4.22 -8.74 -11.54
CA LYS A 158 -2.75 -8.76 -11.55
C LYS A 158 -2.24 -7.47 -12.17
N VAL A 159 -0.99 -7.16 -11.86
CA VAL A 159 -0.21 -6.15 -12.59
C VAL A 159 0.79 -6.86 -13.48
N ARG A 160 1.30 -6.17 -14.49
CA ARG A 160 2.43 -6.66 -15.29
C ARG A 160 3.60 -6.87 -14.35
N ALA A 161 4.06 -8.12 -14.27
CA ALA A 161 5.23 -8.46 -13.47
C ALA A 161 6.44 -7.62 -13.90
N ARG A 162 7.22 -7.16 -12.92
CA ARG A 162 8.48 -6.46 -13.20
C ARG A 162 9.40 -7.36 -14.03
N ALA A 163 10.13 -6.77 -14.96
CA ALA A 163 11.09 -7.52 -15.76
C ALA A 163 12.13 -8.17 -14.84
N SER A 164 12.39 -9.46 -15.01
CA SER A 164 13.53 -10.09 -14.36
C SER A 164 14.80 -9.47 -14.92
N LEU A 165 15.52 -8.69 -14.13
CA LEU A 165 16.85 -8.24 -14.52
C LEU A 165 17.78 -9.46 -14.45
N ALA A 166 18.30 -9.88 -15.60
CA ALA A 166 19.34 -10.90 -15.64
C ALA A 166 20.54 -10.39 -14.84
N LEU A 167 20.89 -11.11 -13.78
CA LEU A 167 22.10 -10.82 -13.02
C LEU A 167 23.34 -11.23 -13.84
N PRO A 168 24.44 -10.47 -13.74
CA PRO A 168 24.62 -9.29 -12.90
C PRO A 168 24.16 -8.01 -13.62
N PHE A 169 23.15 -7.31 -13.10
CA PHE A 169 22.94 -5.91 -13.46
C PHE A 169 23.82 -5.04 -12.55
N LYS A 170 24.49 -4.07 -13.15
CA LYS A 170 25.27 -3.08 -12.41
C LYS A 170 24.39 -1.86 -12.19
N LEU A 171 24.01 -1.58 -10.93
CA LEU A 171 23.45 -0.29 -10.58
C LEU A 171 24.52 0.77 -10.87
N ILE A 172 24.27 1.59 -11.89
CA ILE A 172 25.10 2.76 -12.16
C ILE A 172 24.49 3.88 -11.32
N PRO A 173 25.19 4.39 -10.28
CA PRO A 173 24.67 5.51 -9.51
C PRO A 173 24.47 6.72 -10.45
N PRO A 174 23.45 7.56 -10.21
CA PRO A 174 23.29 8.79 -10.98
C PRO A 174 24.58 9.63 -10.86
N PRO A 175 24.94 10.39 -11.90
CA PRO A 175 26.07 11.32 -11.81
C PRO A 175 25.86 12.28 -10.64
N PRO A 176 26.93 12.76 -9.98
CA PRO A 176 26.82 13.80 -8.97
C PRO A 176 26.03 14.97 -9.54
N LEU A 177 25.08 15.50 -8.76
CA LEU A 177 24.44 16.76 -9.10
C LEU A 177 25.53 17.84 -9.09
N LEU A 178 25.75 18.49 -10.24
CA LEU A 178 26.63 19.64 -10.40
C LEU A 178 26.02 20.89 -9.78
#